data_AF-A0A9E3WUF5-F1
#
_entry.id   AF-A0A9E3WUF5-F1
#
_cell.length_a   1.000
_cell.length_b   1.000
_cell.length_c   1.000
_cell.angle_alpha   90.00
_cell.angle_beta   90.00
_cell.angle_gamma   90.00
#
_symmetry.space_group_name_H-M   'P 1'
#
loop_
_entity.id
_entity.type
_entity.pdbx_description
1 polymer ?
#
loop_
_entity_poly.entity_id
_entity_poly.type
_entity_poly.pdbx_seq_one_letter_code
_entity_poly.pdbx_strand_id
1 'polypeptide(L)'
;TYFWDFLAVWLLFVVTFGVMRAVTDLLSSTQIKFKVYLEQPGRVIFGLAAGYVMVAFAAMTLHMAPIPERAFGGAFHNAVPSGGDPRHDKSLTGAFMGFAPDRQWLSFAQSLSRAGDDDHATGALARWTLGGWSQRTFDPDNRFIFKYGARRRALEQNNAETGTMRVIDGP
;
A
#
# COMPACT_ATOMS: atom_id res chain seq x y z
N THR A 1 12.62 10.15 7.96
CA THR A 1 12.38 9.63 6.59
C THR A 1 10.94 9.18 6.38
N TYR A 2 10.23 8.66 7.38
CA TYR A 2 8.80 8.29 7.38
C TYR A 2 7.87 9.23 6.62
N PHE A 3 7.94 10.50 6.99
CA PHE A 3 7.10 11.53 6.43
C PHE A 3 7.36 11.71 4.93
N TRP A 4 8.62 11.58 4.50
CA TRP A 4 9.00 11.71 3.10
C TRP A 4 8.55 10.52 2.26
N ASP A 5 8.66 9.29 2.78
CA ASP A 5 8.17 8.10 2.07
C ASP A 5 6.65 8.16 1.89
N PHE A 6 5.92 8.50 2.95
CA PHE A 6 4.47 8.71 2.92
C PHE A 6 4.08 9.83 1.93
N LEU A 7 4.73 11.00 2.05
CA LEU A 7 4.45 12.15 1.20
C LEU A 7 4.78 11.87 -0.27
N ALA A 8 5.91 11.19 -0.55
CA ALA A 8 6.32 10.83 -1.90
C ALA A 8 5.30 9.92 -2.58
N VAL A 9 4.76 8.94 -1.85
CA VAL A 9 3.72 8.03 -2.39
C VAL A 9 2.42 8.78 -2.69
N TRP A 10 1.98 9.68 -1.82
CA TRP A 10 0.80 10.51 -2.08
C TRP A 10 1.00 11.50 -3.22
N LEU A 11 2.17 12.14 -3.30
CA LEU A 11 2.51 13.02 -4.41
C LEU A 11 2.53 12.25 -5.74
N LEU A 12 3.16 11.07 -5.77
CA LEU A 12 3.18 10.21 -6.95
C LEU A 12 1.77 9.79 -7.35
N PHE A 13 0.91 9.45 -6.37
CA PHE A 13 -0.48 9.11 -6.62
C PHE A 13 -1.24 10.28 -7.26
N VAL A 14 -1.16 11.48 -6.67
CA VAL A 14 -1.85 12.68 -7.20
C VAL A 14 -1.39 13.01 -8.62
N VAL A 15 -0.08 12.98 -8.88
CA VAL A 15 0.47 13.24 -10.21
C VAL A 15 0.01 12.17 -11.20
N THR A 16 0.15 10.89 -10.86
CA THR A 16 -0.24 9.78 -11.74
C THR A 16 -1.74 9.80 -12.03
N PHE A 17 -2.56 10.01 -10.99
CA PHE A 17 -4.00 10.12 -11.13
C PHE A 17 -4.39 11.32 -12.00
N GLY A 18 -3.77 12.47 -11.80
CA GLY A 18 -3.99 13.67 -12.61
C GLY A 18 -3.65 13.44 -14.08
N VAL A 19 -2.52 12.79 -14.37
CA VAL A 19 -2.13 12.42 -15.74
C VAL A 19 -3.12 11.43 -16.34
N MET A 20 -3.48 10.35 -15.64
CA MET A 20 -4.44 9.37 -16.14
C MET A 20 -5.82 9.99 -16.38
N ARG A 21 -6.24 10.91 -15.50
CA ARG A 21 -7.50 11.64 -15.68
C ARG A 21 -7.46 12.53 -16.92
N ALA A 22 -6.39 13.31 -17.10
CA ALA A 22 -6.20 14.14 -18.28
C ALA A 22 -6.19 13.29 -19.57
N VAL A 23 -5.46 12.17 -19.57
CA VAL A 23 -5.43 11.23 -20.71
C VAL A 23 -6.82 10.64 -20.98
N THR A 24 -7.57 10.29 -19.94
CA THR A 24 -8.93 9.75 -20.07
C THR A 24 -9.88 10.80 -20.66
N ASP A 25 -9.80 12.04 -20.20
CA ASP A 25 -10.62 13.14 -20.70
C ASP A 25 -10.27 13.47 -22.16
N LEU A 26 -8.99 13.33 -22.56
CA LEU A 26 -8.55 13.49 -23.96
C LEU A 26 -9.02 12.36 -24.86
N LEU A 27 -8.97 11.10 -24.39
CA LEU A 27 -9.39 9.93 -25.16
C LEU A 27 -10.91 9.78 -25.25
N SER A 28 -11.64 10.23 -24.22
CA SER A 28 -13.09 10.09 -24.11
C SER A 28 -13.82 11.33 -24.64
N SER A 29 -13.59 11.68 -25.91
CA SER A 29 -14.32 12.78 -26.54
C SER A 29 -15.82 12.48 -26.74
N THR A 30 -16.22 11.20 -26.70
CA THR A 30 -17.60 10.77 -26.98
C THR A 30 -18.27 10.22 -25.72
N GLN A 31 -19.34 10.91 -25.28
CA GLN A 31 -20.21 10.44 -24.21
C GLN A 31 -21.13 9.35 -24.75
N ILE A 32 -20.91 8.09 -24.32
CA ILE A 32 -21.81 6.99 -24.62
C ILE A 32 -23.04 7.11 -23.73
N LYS A 33 -24.22 7.36 -24.34
CA LYS A 33 -25.50 7.38 -23.64
C LYS A 33 -25.94 5.95 -23.35
N PHE A 34 -25.74 5.49 -22.12
CA PHE A 34 -26.28 4.20 -21.67
C PHE A 34 -27.77 4.30 -21.37
N LYS A 35 -28.49 3.17 -21.46
CA LYS A 35 -29.86 3.09 -20.95
C LYS A 35 -29.84 3.22 -19.43
N VAL A 36 -30.81 3.94 -18.86
CA VAL A 36 -30.89 4.24 -17.42
C VAL A 36 -30.72 2.98 -16.54
N TYR A 37 -31.29 1.84 -16.97
CA TYR A 37 -31.20 0.56 -16.26
C TYR A 37 -29.78 0.01 -16.10
N LEU A 38 -28.86 0.35 -17.01
CA LEU A 38 -27.45 -0.06 -16.92
C LEU A 38 -26.59 1.01 -16.26
N GLU A 39 -26.94 2.28 -16.48
CA GLU A 39 -26.17 3.42 -15.95
C GLU A 39 -26.18 3.45 -14.41
N GLN A 40 -27.36 3.30 -13.80
CA GLN A 40 -27.48 3.37 -12.34
C GLN A 40 -26.68 2.30 -11.59
N PRO A 41 -26.85 0.99 -11.86
CA PRO A 41 -26.07 -0.03 -11.15
C PRO A 41 -24.59 0.06 -11.49
N GLY A 42 -24.24 0.38 -12.75
CA GLY A 42 -22.84 0.54 -13.15
C GLY A 42 -22.13 1.64 -12.37
N ARG A 43 -22.78 2.79 -12.16
CA ARG A 43 -22.25 3.89 -11.35
C ARG A 43 -22.03 3.49 -9.90
N VAL A 44 -22.98 2.78 -9.29
CA VAL A 44 -22.86 2.34 -7.89
C VAL A 44 -21.75 1.32 -7.74
N ILE A 45 -21.71 0.28 -8.57
CA ILE A 45 -20.69 -0.78 -8.51
C ILE A 45 -19.30 -0.20 -8.74
N PHE A 46 -19.14 0.62 -9.77
CA PHE A 46 -17.86 1.23 -10.09
C PHE A 46 -17.41 2.22 -9.00
N GLY A 47 -18.34 3.00 -8.44
CA GLY A 47 -18.06 3.89 -7.31
C GLY A 47 -17.62 3.13 -6.06
N LEU A 48 -18.28 2.02 -5.72
CA LEU A 48 -17.89 1.17 -4.61
C LEU A 48 -16.52 0.51 -4.84
N ALA A 49 -16.25 0.01 -6.05
CA ALA A 49 -14.97 -0.57 -6.40
C ALA A 49 -13.82 0.47 -6.30
N ALA A 50 -14.02 1.67 -6.85
CA ALA A 50 -13.06 2.76 -6.75
C ALA A 50 -12.83 3.20 -5.29
N GLY A 51 -13.91 3.31 -4.51
CA GLY A 51 -13.84 3.61 -3.08
C GLY A 51 -13.07 2.55 -2.31
N TYR A 52 -13.32 1.27 -2.59
CA TYR A 52 -12.60 0.16 -1.97
C TYR A 52 -11.10 0.19 -2.28
N VAL A 53 -10.75 0.43 -3.53
CA VAL A 53 -9.35 0.60 -3.96
C VAL A 53 -8.69 1.78 -3.22
N MET A 54 -9.39 2.91 -3.08
CA MET A 54 -8.86 4.04 -2.31
C MET A 54 -8.68 3.72 -0.84
N VAL A 55 -9.60 2.98 -0.21
CA VAL A 55 -9.46 2.54 1.17
C VAL A 55 -8.25 1.61 1.32
N ALA A 56 -8.08 0.65 0.41
CA ALA A 56 -6.98 -0.29 0.41
C ALA A 56 -5.62 0.41 0.25
N PHE A 57 -5.53 1.34 -0.70
CA PHE A 57 -4.36 2.19 -0.90
C PHE A 57 -4.08 3.07 0.33
N ALA A 58 -5.09 3.78 0.84
CA ALA A 58 -4.93 4.66 2.01
C ALA A 58 -4.47 3.87 3.25
N ALA A 59 -5.10 2.72 3.53
CA ALA A 59 -4.72 1.84 4.63
C ALA A 59 -3.27 1.34 4.49
N MET A 60 -2.84 1.01 3.26
CA MET A 60 -1.45 0.66 2.98
C MET A 60 -0.49 1.84 3.26
N THR A 61 -0.81 3.06 2.79
CA THR A 61 0.03 4.24 3.05
C THR A 61 0.10 4.61 4.53
N LEU A 62 -0.95 4.31 5.31
CA LEU A 62 -0.99 4.56 6.74
C LEU A 62 0.01 3.69 7.52
N HIS A 63 0.43 2.55 6.96
CA HIS A 63 1.58 1.81 7.49
C HIS A 63 2.90 2.59 7.38
N MET A 64 3.05 3.45 6.37
CA MET A 64 4.23 4.30 6.20
C MET A 64 4.20 5.57 7.05
N ALA A 65 3.01 5.98 7.52
CA ALA A 65 2.83 7.22 8.24
C ALA A 65 3.56 7.20 9.61
N PRO A 66 4.07 8.36 10.08
CA PRO A 66 4.69 8.50 11.40
C PRO A 66 3.61 8.56 12.49
N ILE A 67 2.86 7.47 12.65
CA ILE A 67 1.81 7.32 13.67
C ILE A 67 2.26 6.36 14.77
N PRO A 68 1.67 6.46 15.97
CA PRO A 68 1.91 5.50 17.04
C PRO A 68 1.60 4.05 16.65
N GLU A 69 2.32 3.08 17.21
CA GLU A 69 2.14 1.64 16.95
C GLU A 69 0.73 1.17 17.34
N ARG A 70 0.16 1.76 18.39
CA ARG A 70 -1.22 1.49 18.86
C ARG A 70 -2.25 2.49 18.34
N ALA A 71 -1.95 3.20 17.26
CA ALA A 71 -2.93 4.05 16.60
C ALA A 71 -4.17 3.22 16.22
N PHE A 72 -5.35 3.85 16.28
CA PHE A 72 -6.64 3.23 15.93
C PHE A 72 -6.94 1.94 16.71
N GLY A 73 -6.64 1.92 18.01
CA GLY A 73 -6.95 0.80 18.89
C GLY A 73 -6.14 -0.47 18.59
N GLY A 74 -5.01 -0.34 17.89
CA GLY A 74 -4.16 -1.49 17.52
C GLY A 74 -4.54 -2.17 16.21
N ALA A 75 -5.40 -1.55 15.38
CA ALA A 75 -5.75 -2.10 14.06
C ALA A 75 -4.51 -2.39 13.17
N PHE A 76 -3.41 -1.68 13.39
CA PHE A 76 -2.14 -1.84 12.65
C PHE A 76 -1.12 -2.77 13.35
N HIS A 77 -1.45 -3.35 14.51
CA HIS A 77 -0.51 -4.04 15.41
C HIS A 77 -0.11 -5.46 14.97
N ASN A 78 -0.61 -5.96 13.85
CA ASN A 78 -0.33 -7.33 13.36
C ASN A 78 1.10 -7.55 12.82
N ALA A 79 2.02 -6.62 13.07
CA ALA A 79 3.36 -6.60 12.50
C ALA A 79 4.40 -7.34 13.35
N VAL A 80 4.02 -7.95 14.47
CA VAL A 80 4.94 -8.73 15.31
C VAL A 80 4.23 -10.01 15.75
N PRO A 81 4.73 -11.20 15.37
CA PRO A 81 4.28 -12.45 15.98
C PRO A 81 4.59 -12.33 17.48
N SER A 82 3.58 -12.46 18.33
CA SER A 82 3.79 -12.63 19.77
C SER A 82 4.44 -13.99 19.99
N GLY A 83 5.76 -14.05 19.86
CA GLY A 83 6.62 -15.15 20.28
C GLY A 83 6.12 -16.56 19.97
N GLY A 84 6.40 -17.05 18.77
CA GLY A 84 6.32 -18.49 18.48
C GLY A 84 5.61 -18.81 17.17
N ASP A 85 6.41 -19.08 16.13
CA ASP A 85 6.01 -19.62 14.83
C ASP A 85 5.25 -18.69 13.85
N PRO A 86 5.95 -18.08 12.87
CA PRO A 86 5.35 -17.29 11.79
C PRO A 86 4.32 -18.04 10.91
N ARG A 87 4.28 -19.38 10.98
CA ARG A 87 3.41 -20.20 10.12
C ARG A 87 1.99 -20.39 10.68
N HIS A 88 1.73 -20.02 11.93
CA HIS A 88 0.48 -20.36 12.62
C HIS A 88 -0.36 -19.19 13.14
N ASP A 89 0.09 -17.94 12.98
CA ASP A 89 -0.66 -16.79 13.47
C ASP A 89 -1.79 -16.38 12.51
N LYS A 90 -2.92 -17.09 12.59
CA LYS A 90 -4.21 -16.74 11.96
C LYS A 90 -4.91 -15.59 12.70
N SER A 91 -4.15 -14.68 13.29
CA SER A 91 -4.67 -13.53 14.01
C SER A 91 -5.33 -12.57 13.01
N LEU A 92 -6.66 -12.71 12.91
CA LEU A 92 -7.61 -11.80 12.24
C LEU A 92 -7.71 -10.44 12.97
N THR A 93 -6.87 -10.21 13.99
CA THR A 93 -7.02 -9.19 15.04
C THR A 93 -6.71 -7.75 14.62
N GLY A 94 -6.36 -7.51 13.35
CA GLY A 94 -6.29 -6.14 12.81
C GLY A 94 -6.76 -6.05 11.37
N ALA A 95 -7.77 -6.85 11.04
CA ALA A 95 -8.58 -6.61 9.89
C ALA A 95 -9.55 -5.46 10.22
N PHE A 96 -9.42 -4.32 9.52
CA PHE A 96 -10.38 -3.23 9.63
C PHE A 96 -11.78 -3.74 9.22
N MET A 97 -12.70 -3.82 10.18
CA MET A 97 -14.02 -4.46 10.01
C MET A 97 -13.98 -5.91 9.51
N GLY A 98 -12.96 -6.70 9.90
CA GLY A 98 -12.83 -8.09 9.43
C GLY A 98 -12.29 -8.22 8.00
N PHE A 99 -12.01 -7.10 7.33
CA PHE A 99 -11.32 -7.04 6.04
C PHE A 99 -9.89 -6.52 6.24
N ALA A 100 -8.93 -7.07 5.48
CA ALA A 100 -7.55 -6.57 5.47
C ALA A 100 -7.25 -5.94 4.09
N PRO A 101 -7.85 -4.78 3.77
CA PRO A 101 -7.78 -4.20 2.44
C PRO A 101 -6.35 -3.79 2.08
N ASP A 102 -5.56 -3.37 3.06
CA ASP A 102 -4.11 -3.11 2.94
C ASP A 102 -3.34 -4.37 2.50
N ARG A 103 -3.61 -5.53 3.10
CA ARG A 103 -2.97 -6.80 2.73
C ARG A 103 -3.38 -7.26 1.34
N GLN A 104 -4.65 -7.07 0.97
CA GLN A 104 -5.13 -7.38 -0.38
C GLN A 104 -4.45 -6.48 -1.42
N TRP A 105 -4.30 -5.19 -1.14
CA TRP A 105 -3.56 -4.27 -1.99
C TRP A 105 -2.08 -4.66 -2.14
N LEU A 106 -1.41 -5.02 -1.03
CA LEU A 106 -0.02 -5.48 -1.07
C LEU A 106 0.13 -6.78 -1.87
N SER A 107 -0.79 -7.74 -1.70
CA SER A 107 -0.82 -8.99 -2.48
C SER A 107 -1.02 -8.72 -3.97
N PHE A 108 -1.90 -7.78 -4.32
CA PHE A 108 -2.11 -7.33 -5.70
C PHE A 108 -0.87 -6.63 -6.27
N ALA A 109 -0.25 -5.72 -5.53
CA ALA A 109 0.98 -5.05 -5.95
C ALA A 109 2.12 -6.07 -6.15
N GLN A 110 2.23 -7.03 -5.24
CA GLN A 110 3.19 -8.12 -5.34
C GLN A 110 2.91 -8.97 -6.58
N SER A 111 1.66 -9.39 -6.83
CA SER A 111 1.32 -10.22 -7.99
C SER A 111 1.61 -9.54 -9.32
N LEU A 112 1.32 -8.24 -9.44
CA LEU A 112 1.66 -7.46 -10.64
C LEU A 112 3.17 -7.21 -10.81
N SER A 113 3.93 -7.25 -9.72
CA SER A 113 5.37 -7.06 -9.76
C SER A 113 6.16 -8.36 -9.99
N ARG A 114 5.53 -9.53 -9.82
CA ARG A 114 6.18 -10.82 -10.02
C ARG A 114 6.45 -11.01 -11.51
N ALA A 115 7.71 -11.29 -11.83
CA ALA A 115 8.10 -11.92 -13.07
C ALA A 115 7.48 -13.32 -13.15
N GLY A 116 7.10 -13.78 -14.34
CA GLY A 116 6.80 -15.20 -14.54
C GLY A 116 8.06 -16.05 -14.40
N ASP A 117 7.92 -17.37 -14.31
CA ASP A 117 9.07 -18.31 -14.28
C ASP A 117 9.88 -18.32 -15.60
N ASP A 118 9.34 -17.72 -16.66
CA ASP A 118 10.06 -17.55 -17.92
C ASP A 118 11.09 -16.42 -17.77
N ASP A 119 12.35 -16.68 -18.12
CA ASP A 119 13.50 -15.74 -18.06
C ASP A 119 13.30 -14.40 -18.81
N HIS A 120 12.18 -14.23 -19.51
CA HIS A 120 11.80 -13.02 -20.25
C HIS A 120 10.48 -12.38 -19.79
N ALA A 121 9.73 -13.00 -18.87
CA ALA A 121 8.44 -12.51 -18.42
C ALA A 121 8.61 -11.38 -17.40
N THR A 122 8.45 -10.13 -17.86
CA THR A 122 8.50 -8.96 -16.97
C THR A 122 7.16 -8.75 -16.27
N GLY A 123 7.17 -8.73 -14.93
CA GLY A 123 6.01 -8.26 -14.17
C GLY A 123 5.65 -6.82 -14.56
N ALA A 124 4.37 -6.54 -14.80
CA ALA A 124 3.91 -5.23 -15.28
C ALA A 124 4.34 -4.06 -14.38
N LEU A 125 4.55 -4.32 -13.08
CA LEU A 125 5.03 -3.35 -12.09
C LEU A 125 6.41 -3.72 -11.50
N ALA A 126 7.17 -4.60 -12.16
CA ALA A 126 8.51 -4.95 -11.71
C ALA A 126 9.42 -3.70 -11.76
N ARG A 127 10.21 -3.50 -10.70
CA ARG A 127 11.17 -2.40 -10.68
C ARG A 127 12.31 -2.71 -11.63
N TRP A 128 12.47 -1.87 -12.64
CA TRP A 128 13.65 -1.83 -13.49
C TRP A 128 14.77 -1.03 -12.81
N THR A 129 15.93 -1.64 -12.63
CA THR A 129 17.12 -0.97 -12.08
C THR A 129 18.00 -0.44 -13.21
N LEU A 130 18.32 0.85 -13.19
CA LEU A 130 19.34 1.44 -14.07
C LEU A 130 20.68 0.71 -13.85
N GLY A 131 21.11 -0.08 -14.83
CA GLY A 131 22.36 -0.84 -14.79
C GLY A 131 22.25 -2.35 -14.63
N GLY A 132 21.05 -2.94 -14.60
CA GLY A 132 20.93 -4.39 -14.59
C GLY A 132 19.50 -4.90 -14.75
N TRP A 133 19.36 -5.97 -15.54
CA TRP A 133 18.13 -6.71 -15.84
C TRP A 133 17.55 -7.47 -14.63
N SER A 134 17.87 -7.09 -13.40
CA SER A 134 17.34 -7.76 -12.22
C SER A 134 15.95 -7.23 -11.90
N GLN A 135 14.93 -7.98 -12.29
CA GLN A 135 13.56 -7.70 -11.87
C GLN A 135 13.43 -7.97 -10.38
N ARG A 136 13.17 -6.93 -9.60
CA ARG A 136 12.81 -7.09 -8.19
C ARG A 136 11.30 -7.02 -8.05
N THR A 137 10.73 -8.17 -7.70
CA THR A 137 9.37 -8.29 -7.16
C THR A 137 9.22 -7.32 -5.98
N PHE A 138 8.08 -6.64 -5.92
CA PHE A 138 7.68 -5.83 -4.78
C PHE A 138 7.46 -6.73 -3.57
N ASP A 139 8.21 -6.48 -2.50
CA ASP A 139 8.13 -7.19 -1.21
C ASP A 139 8.05 -8.73 -1.34
N PRO A 140 9.09 -9.40 -1.85
CA PRO A 140 9.06 -10.85 -2.11
C PRO A 140 8.79 -11.68 -0.84
N ASP A 141 9.23 -11.16 0.31
CA ASP A 141 9.12 -11.84 1.60
C ASP A 141 7.89 -11.41 2.43
N ASN A 142 6.98 -10.58 1.89
CA ASN A 142 5.84 -10.02 2.61
C ASN A 142 6.25 -9.28 3.92
N ARG A 143 7.42 -8.65 3.93
CA ARG A 143 8.01 -7.97 5.10
C ARG A 143 7.61 -6.51 5.20
N PHE A 144 6.87 -5.96 4.24
CA PHE A 144 6.52 -4.54 4.18
C PHE A 144 5.91 -4.06 5.51
N ILE A 145 4.85 -4.72 5.97
CA ILE A 145 4.15 -4.35 7.21
C ILE A 145 5.08 -4.49 8.43
N PHE A 146 5.85 -5.58 8.50
CA PHE A 146 6.80 -5.84 9.59
C PHE A 146 7.89 -4.77 9.66
N LYS A 147 8.44 -4.37 8.51
CA LYS A 147 9.49 -3.36 8.40
C LYS A 147 9.00 -2.00 8.88
N TYR A 148 7.83 -1.55 8.43
CA TYR A 148 7.28 -0.27 8.86
C TYR A 148 6.75 -0.31 10.31
N GLY A 149 6.25 -1.46 10.78
CA GLY A 149 5.89 -1.69 12.18
C GLY A 149 7.08 -1.55 13.12
N ALA A 150 8.16 -2.31 12.87
CA ALA A 150 9.38 -2.23 13.68
C ALA A 150 9.99 -0.82 13.69
N ARG A 151 9.93 -0.13 12.55
CA ARG A 151 10.37 1.25 12.41
C ARG A 151 9.53 2.23 13.24
N ARG A 152 8.20 2.12 13.22
CA ARG A 152 7.32 2.94 14.10
C ARG A 152 7.60 2.71 15.58
N ARG A 153 7.85 1.46 15.98
CA ARG A 153 8.24 1.15 17.37
C ARG A 153 9.56 1.83 17.77
N ALA A 154 10.57 1.80 16.90
CA ALA A 154 11.83 2.48 17.14
C ALA A 154 11.67 4.00 17.25
N LEU A 155 10.76 4.59 16.46
CA LEU A 155 10.41 6.01 16.57
C LEU A 155 9.78 6.35 17.92
N GLU A 156 8.83 5.54 18.38
CA GLU A 156 8.17 5.77 19.67
C GLU A 156 9.16 5.71 20.82
N GLN A 157 10.06 4.72 20.80
CA GLN A 157 11.14 4.59 21.79
C GLN A 157 12.04 5.83 21.79
N ASN A 158 12.52 6.26 20.62
CA ASN A 158 13.34 7.47 20.52
C ASN A 158 12.58 8.74 20.92
N ASN A 159 11.29 8.87 20.59
CA ASN A 159 10.49 10.01 21.00
C ASN A 159 10.29 10.03 22.53
N ALA A 160 10.18 8.87 23.17
CA ALA A 160 10.11 8.75 24.62
C ALA A 160 11.45 9.09 25.31
N GLU A 161 12.58 8.73 24.70
CA GLU A 161 13.93 9.00 25.24
C GLU A 161 14.38 10.45 25.03
N THR A 162 14.16 10.98 23.82
CA THR A 162 14.79 12.23 23.37
C THR A 162 13.80 13.39 23.24
N GLY A 163 12.49 13.10 23.28
CA GLY A 163 11.43 14.09 23.00
C GLY A 163 11.37 14.55 21.54
N THR A 164 12.12 13.91 20.64
CA THR A 164 12.19 14.28 19.23
C THR A 164 11.67 13.15 18.34
N MET A 165 10.78 13.47 17.40
CA MET A 165 10.25 12.52 16.40
C MET A 165 11.23 12.17 15.26
N ARG A 166 12.49 12.56 15.37
CA ARG A 166 13.53 12.23 14.40
C ARG A 166 14.50 11.25 15.03
N VAL A 167 14.59 10.03 14.48
CA VAL A 167 15.72 9.15 14.75
C VAL A 167 16.94 9.83 14.15
N ILE A 168 17.80 10.37 15.01
CA ILE A 168 19.13 10.82 14.64
C ILE A 168 19.93 9.52 14.62
N ASP A 169 20.07 8.93 13.43
CA ASP A 169 21.03 7.85 13.27
C ASP A 169 22.40 8.43 13.66
N GLY A 170 22.98 7.92 14.75
CA GLY A 170 24.32 8.31 15.19
C GLY A 170 25.34 8.03 14.06
N PRO A 171 26.48 8.74 14.07
CA PRO A 171 27.51 8.60 13.04
C PRO A 171 28.02 7.17 12.88
#